data_AF-A0A6J6IJR2-F1
#
_entry.id   AF-A0A6J6IJR2-F1
#
_cell.length_a   1.000
_cell.length_b   1.000
_cell.length_c   1.000
_cell.angle_alpha   90.00
_cell.angle_beta   90.00
_cell.angle_gamma   90.00
#
_symmetry.space_group_name_H-M   'P 1'
#
loop_
_entity.id
_entity.type
_entity.pdbx_description
1 polymer ?
#
loop_
_entity_poly.entity_id
_entity_poly.type
_entity_poly.pdbx_seq_one_letter_code
_entity_poly.pdbx_strand_id
1 'polypeptide(L)' 'MTARYKEKVSSLYDVKMYYFMPHSGGQGQHGSGFMVDPWVGHSHGCINMYIKDAKVLFNLTRNQPLRVTVYGAWD' A
#
# COMPACT_ATOMS: atom_id res chain seq x y z
N MET A 1 2.08 -15.38 9.40
CA MET A 1 2.83 -14.15 9.04
C MET A 1 2.22 -13.56 7.80
N THR A 2 1.85 -12.27 7.81
CA THR A 2 1.30 -11.59 6.62
C THR A 2 2.43 -11.36 5.62
N ALA A 3 2.34 -11.94 4.41
CA ALA A 3 3.38 -11.84 3.39
C ALA A 3 3.62 -10.39 2.97
N ARG A 4 4.88 -9.96 2.83
CA ARG A 4 5.25 -8.60 2.43
C ARG A 4 6.18 -8.63 1.24
N TYR A 5 6.02 -7.67 0.33
CA TYR A 5 6.68 -7.72 -0.98
C TYR A 5 7.43 -6.43 -1.24
N LYS A 6 8.73 -6.50 -1.55
CA LYS A 6 9.49 -5.30 -1.98
C LYS A 6 8.98 -4.78 -3.32
N GLU A 7 8.53 -5.68 -4.18
CA GLU A 7 7.86 -5.40 -5.44
C GLU A 7 6.78 -6.46 -5.65
N LYS A 8 5.58 -6.04 -6.05
CA LYS A 8 4.48 -6.93 -6.45
C LYS A 8 3.76 -6.31 -7.63
N VAL A 9 3.39 -7.10 -8.63
CA VAL A 9 2.49 -6.67 -9.70
C VAL A 9 1.05 -6.95 -9.28
N SER A 10 0.16 -5.98 -9.45
CA SER A 10 -1.27 -6.18 -9.22
C SER A 10 -1.84 -7.12 -10.28
N SER A 11 -2.46 -8.22 -9.87
CA SER A 11 -3.09 -9.17 -10.79
C SER A 11 -4.36 -8.62 -11.48
N LEU A 12 -4.92 -7.53 -10.96
CA LEU A 12 -6.14 -6.91 -11.50
C LEU A 12 -5.85 -5.76 -12.46
N TYR A 13 -4.73 -5.07 -12.27
CA TYR A 13 -4.44 -3.80 -12.94
C TYR A 13 -3.10 -3.80 -13.67
N ASP A 14 -2.31 -4.89 -13.59
CA ASP A 14 -0.99 -5.04 -14.20
C ASP A 14 -0.01 -3.88 -13.89
N VAL A 15 -0.13 -3.31 -12.70
CA VAL A 15 0.74 -2.22 -12.23
C VAL A 15 1.67 -2.66 -11.11
N LYS A 16 2.89 -2.10 -11.11
CA LYS A 16 3.87 -2.32 -10.03
C LYS A 16 3.44 -1.62 -8.75
N MET A 17 3.45 -2.37 -7.66
CA MET A 17 3.25 -1.92 -6.29
C MET A 17 4.57 -2.10 -5.52
N TYR A 18 5.16 -0.99 -5.10
CA TYR A 18 6.45 -1.01 -4.39
C TYR A 18 6.22 -1.16 -2.89
N TYR A 19 6.99 -2.01 -2.22
CA TYR A 19 6.93 -2.22 -0.77
C TYR A 19 5.52 -2.57 -0.26
N PHE A 20 4.80 -3.43 -1.00
CA PHE A 20 3.42 -3.81 -0.71
C PHE A 20 3.29 -4.56 0.62
N MET A 21 2.42 -4.03 1.48
CA MET A 21 2.06 -4.55 2.79
C MET A 21 0.55 -4.84 2.80
N PRO A 22 0.13 -6.10 2.59
CA PRO A 22 -1.29 -6.46 2.51
C PRO A 22 -1.99 -6.39 3.85
N HIS A 23 -3.31 -6.15 3.80
CA HIS A 23 -4.20 -6.08 4.96
C HIS A 23 -5.33 -7.10 4.86
N SER A 24 -6.25 -6.90 3.90
CA SER A 24 -7.48 -7.69 3.75
C SER A 24 -7.92 -7.72 2.28
N GLY A 25 -8.41 -8.87 1.78
CA GLY A 25 -9.07 -8.95 0.47
C GLY A 25 -8.25 -8.49 -0.74
N GLY A 26 -6.91 -8.53 -0.64
CA GLY A 26 -6.02 -8.00 -1.68
C GLY A 26 -5.69 -6.51 -1.55
N GLN A 27 -6.35 -5.78 -0.65
CA GLN A 27 -6.02 -4.40 -0.29
C GLN A 27 -4.76 -4.37 0.57
N GLY A 28 -4.01 -3.27 0.44
CA GLY A 28 -2.80 -3.04 1.21
C GLY A 28 -2.26 -1.65 0.97
N GLN A 29 -1.25 -1.29 1.72
CA GLN A 29 -0.48 -0.06 1.53
C GLN A 29 0.76 -0.34 0.67
N HIS A 30 1.05 0.56 -0.28
CA HIS A 30 2.22 0.46 -1.14
C HIS A 30 2.66 1.81 -1.72
N GLY A 31 3.91 1.87 -2.16
CA GLY A 31 4.42 2.93 -3.01
C GLY A 31 3.83 2.84 -4.41
N SER A 32 3.40 3.99 -4.95
CA SER A 32 2.93 4.12 -6.33
C SER A 32 3.81 5.10 -7.10
N GLY A 33 4.21 4.72 -8.32
CA GLY A 33 4.91 5.61 -9.25
C GLY A 33 3.99 6.70 -9.84
N PHE A 34 2.68 6.52 -9.70
CA PHE A 34 1.65 7.45 -10.16
C PHE A 34 1.11 8.32 -9.03
N MET A 35 1.69 8.28 -7.83
CA MET A 35 1.24 9.12 -6.72
C MET A 35 1.67 10.57 -6.98
N VAL A 36 0.71 11.44 -7.31
CA VAL A 36 0.94 12.87 -7.53
C VAL A 36 0.28 13.70 -6.43
N ASP A 37 -1.04 13.50 -6.24
CA ASP A 37 -1.87 14.14 -5.22
C ASP A 37 -2.63 13.08 -4.41
N PRO A 38 -2.52 13.03 -3.08
CA PRO A 38 -3.23 12.04 -2.26
C PRO A 38 -4.75 12.26 -2.19
N TRP A 39 -5.25 13.42 -2.63
CA TRP A 39 -6.68 13.78 -2.56
C TRP A 39 -7.44 13.57 -3.87
N VAL A 40 -6.77 13.21 -4.96
CA VAL A 40 -7.39 13.12 -6.29
C VAL A 40 -7.10 11.76 -6.94
N GLY A 41 -8.17 11.06 -7.35
CA GLY A 41 -8.10 10.02 -8.39
C GLY A 41 -7.38 8.72 -8.00
N HIS A 42 -7.15 8.45 -6.72
CA HIS A 42 -6.42 7.29 -6.24
C HIS A 42 -7.05 6.73 -4.95
N SER A 43 -7.14 5.42 -4.69
CA SER A 43 -6.82 4.23 -5.49
C SER A 43 -8.09 3.35 -5.64
N HIS A 44 -7.96 2.14 -6.20
CA HIS A 44 -9.06 1.14 -6.24
C HIS A 44 -9.26 0.36 -4.92
N GLY A 45 -8.87 0.94 -3.78
CA GLY A 45 -9.02 0.37 -2.43
C GLY A 45 -7.71 0.12 -1.67
N CYS A 46 -6.54 0.25 -2.32
CA CYS A 46 -5.24 0.29 -1.65
C CYS A 46 -4.95 1.66 -1.03
N ILE A 47 -3.98 1.73 -0.12
CA ILE A 47 -3.47 3.00 0.41
C ILE A 47 -2.20 3.33 -0.36
N ASN A 48 -2.29 4.30 -1.28
CA ASN A 48 -1.15 4.75 -2.06
C ASN A 48 -0.24 5.65 -1.21
N MET A 49 1.06 5.46 -1.36
CA MET A 49 2.10 6.28 -0.73
C MET A 49 3.12 6.74 -1.78
N TYR A 50 3.86 7.81 -1.48
CA TYR A 50 5.12 8.03 -2.17
C TYR A 50 6.05 6.83 -1.95
N ILE A 51 6.80 6.42 -2.98
CA ILE A 51 7.66 5.22 -2.93
C ILE A 51 8.69 5.31 -1.79
N LYS A 52 9.21 6.51 -1.50
CA LYS A 52 10.16 6.74 -0.41
C LYS A 52 9.54 6.45 0.97
N ASP A 53 8.32 6.90 1.20
CA ASP A 53 7.62 6.71 2.47
C ASP A 53 7.23 5.24 2.67
N ALA A 54 6.76 4.59 1.60
CA ALA A 54 6.48 3.16 1.61
C ALA A 54 7.71 2.33 1.99
N LYS A 55 8.90 2.70 1.47
CA LYS A 55 10.17 2.04 1.81
C LYS A 55 10.51 2.20 3.30
N VAL A 56 10.37 3.41 3.84
CA VAL A 56 10.64 3.69 5.26
C VAL A 56 9.70 2.85 6.13
N LEU A 57 8.39 2.91 5.89
CA LEU A 57 7.40 2.17 6.65
C LEU A 57 7.63 0.65 6.56
N PHE A 58 7.93 0.14 5.36
CA PHE A 58 8.25 -1.27 5.17
C PHE A 58 9.43 -1.71 6.03
N ASN A 59 10.52 -0.94 6.04
CA ASN A 59 11.70 -1.29 6.82
C ASN A 59 11.45 -1.22 8.34
N LEU A 60 10.68 -0.25 8.81
CA LEU A 60 10.31 -0.13 10.22
C LEU A 60 9.43 -1.30 10.70
N THR A 61 8.62 -1.86 9.81
CA THR A 61 7.54 -2.75 10.23
C THR A 61 7.71 -4.19 9.76
N ARG A 62 8.64 -4.49 8.84
CA ARG A 62 8.78 -5.82 8.19
C ARG A 62 8.92 -7.01 9.15
N ASN A 63 9.38 -6.76 10.37
CA ASN A 63 9.61 -7.80 11.38
C ASN A 63 8.49 -7.90 12.43
N GLN A 64 7.40 -7.15 12.27
CA GLN A 64 6.32 -7.08 13.27
C GLN A 64 4.93 -7.14 12.60
N PRO A 65 3.91 -7.74 13.23
CA PRO A 65 2.53 -7.64 12.74
C PRO A 65 2.06 -6.17 12.73
N LEU A 66 1.50 -5.73 11.60
CA LEU A 66 0.91 -4.41 11.49
C LEU A 66 -0.58 -4.48 11.79
N ARG A 67 -1.03 -3.71 12.78
CA ARG A 67 -2.45 -3.43 12.98
C ARG A 67 -2.77 -2.11 12.27
N VAL A 68 -3.51 -2.20 11.17
CA VAL A 68 -3.94 -1.04 10.39
C VAL A 68 -5.40 -0.75 10.71
N THR A 69 -5.68 0.49 11.12
CA THR A 69 -7.04 0.96 11.39
C THR A 69 -7.33 2.09 10.41
N VAL A 70 -8.34 1.91 9.57
CA VAL A 70 -8.80 2.90 8.59
C VAL A 70 -10.10 3.50 9.12
N TYR A 71 -10.20 4.81 9.16
CA TYR A 71 -11.38 5.56 9.60
C TYR A 71 -11.53 6.84 8.78
N GLY A 72 -12.76 7.33 8.64
CA GLY A 72 -13.12 8.50 7.85
C GLY A 72 -14.60 8.46 7.50
N ALA A 73 -15.16 9.60 7.05
CA ALA A 73 -16.48 9.60 6.43
C ALA A 73 -16.39 8.80 5.12
N TRP A 74 -17.33 7.89 4.92
CA TRP A 74 -17.45 7.11 3.69
C TRP A 74 -18.74 7.56 3.01
N ASP A 75 -18.64 8.66 2.28
CA ASP A 75 -19.70 9.24 1.45
C ASP A 75 -19.19 9.61 0.06
#